data_AF-A0A511MMV3-F1
#
_entry.id   AF-A0A511MMV3-F1
#
_cell.length_a   1.000
_cell.length_b   1.000
_cell.length_c   1.000
_cell.angle_alpha   90.00
_cell.angle_beta   90.00
_cell.angle_gamma   90.00
#
_symmetry.space_group_name_H-M   'P 1'
#
loop_
_entity.id
_entity.type
_entity.pdbx_description
1 polymer ?
#
loop_
_entity_poly.entity_id
_entity_poly.type
_entity_poly.pdbx_seq_one_letter_code
_entity_poly.pdbx_strand_id
1 'polypeptide(L)'
;MSTTIKAATETDSETMIFGTGFPANWSWWVSLDRDWEYPAEFPFDAPAGWMWRVTIEDPTRDGETITKEIRHKDLMAAFRKISGKDFEARASLKKQCRNMLLNVDEADMDAVDADAVLQVAMLGDIAFG
;
A
#
# COMPACT_ATOMS: atom_id res chain seq x y z
N MET A 1 28.67 -4.31 -10.17
CA MET A 1 28.31 -3.23 -9.23
C MET A 1 27.56 -3.86 -8.09
N SER A 2 27.97 -3.63 -6.84
CA SER A 2 27.20 -4.07 -5.67
C SER A 2 26.01 -3.13 -5.56
N THR A 3 24.82 -3.58 -5.95
CA THR A 3 23.58 -2.82 -5.72
C THR A 3 23.32 -2.87 -4.22
N THR A 4 23.57 -1.77 -3.52
CA THR A 4 23.16 -1.63 -2.12
C THR A 4 21.64 -1.75 -2.09
N ILE A 5 21.12 -2.71 -1.33
CA ILE A 5 19.67 -2.86 -1.14
C ILE A 5 19.18 -1.65 -0.33
N LYS A 6 18.27 -0.88 -0.91
CA LYS A 6 17.56 0.23 -0.25
C LYS A 6 16.07 -0.08 -0.25
N ALA A 7 15.67 -0.97 0.65
CA ALA A 7 14.26 -1.30 0.84
C ALA A 7 13.49 -0.08 1.39
N ALA A 8 12.21 0.01 1.06
CA ALA A 8 11.33 1.06 1.55
C ALA A 8 11.33 1.13 3.08
N THR A 9 11.44 2.35 3.59
CA THR A 9 11.22 2.68 5.00
C THR A 9 9.73 2.77 5.32
N GLU A 10 9.40 2.98 6.59
CA GLU A 10 8.01 3.20 7.01
C GLU A 10 7.42 4.44 6.33
N THR A 11 8.14 5.55 6.29
CA THR A 11 7.74 6.78 5.60
C THR A 11 7.53 6.55 4.11
N ASP A 12 8.47 5.85 3.44
CA ASP A 12 8.35 5.57 2.00
C ASP A 12 7.09 4.78 1.68
N SER A 13 6.83 3.71 2.44
CA SER A 13 5.65 2.86 2.21
C SER A 13 4.33 3.58 2.48
N GLU A 14 4.31 4.48 3.47
CA GLU A 14 3.13 5.26 3.79
C GLU A 14 2.84 6.27 2.68
N THR A 15 3.86 7.03 2.28
CA THR A 15 3.76 8.02 1.22
C THR A 15 3.39 7.38 -0.12
N MET A 16 4.00 6.24 -0.45
CA MET A 16 3.76 5.55 -1.72
C MET A 16 2.35 4.96 -1.84
N ILE A 17 1.73 4.58 -0.71
CA ILE A 17 0.38 4.03 -0.70
C ILE A 17 -0.63 5.13 -0.44
N PHE A 18 -0.60 5.76 0.73
CA PHE A 18 -1.63 6.72 1.16
C PHE A 18 -1.41 8.14 0.62
N GLY A 19 -0.17 8.51 0.30
CA GLY A 19 0.16 9.82 -0.28
C GLY A 19 -0.27 10.00 -1.74
N THR A 20 -0.66 8.93 -2.44
CA THR A 20 -1.10 8.99 -3.84
C THR A 20 -2.51 9.58 -4.03
N GLY A 21 -3.26 9.82 -2.95
CA GLY A 21 -4.62 10.37 -3.01
C GLY A 21 -5.68 9.41 -3.58
N PHE A 22 -5.31 8.15 -3.75
CA PHE A 22 -6.13 7.05 -4.24
C PHE A 22 -7.48 6.81 -3.50
N PRO A 23 -7.66 7.13 -2.21
CA PRO A 23 -8.93 6.85 -1.51
C PRO A 23 -10.12 7.62 -2.05
N ALA A 24 -9.88 8.76 -2.70
CA ALA A 24 -10.93 9.56 -3.33
C ALA A 24 -11.37 9.01 -4.70
N ASN A 25 -10.63 8.05 -5.27
CA ASN A 25 -10.83 7.59 -6.64
C ASN A 25 -11.75 6.36 -6.74
N TRP A 26 -11.96 5.62 -5.65
CA TRP A 26 -12.76 4.39 -5.67
C TRP A 26 -13.69 4.25 -4.47
N SER A 27 -14.94 3.87 -4.75
CA SER A 27 -16.01 3.80 -3.75
C SER A 27 -15.88 2.62 -2.79
N TRP A 28 -15.14 1.57 -3.14
CA TRP A 28 -14.95 0.41 -2.27
C TRP A 28 -14.13 0.74 -1.02
N TRP A 29 -13.37 1.83 -1.01
CA TRP A 29 -12.70 2.34 0.18
C TRP A 29 -13.65 3.17 1.02
N VAL A 30 -14.22 2.55 2.05
CA VAL A 30 -15.22 3.18 2.92
C VAL A 30 -14.57 4.18 3.88
N SER A 31 -13.44 3.83 4.49
CA SER A 31 -12.69 4.75 5.36
C SER A 31 -11.20 4.43 5.41
N LEU A 32 -10.41 5.48 5.62
CA LEU A 32 -9.00 5.41 5.94
C LEU A 32 -8.75 6.39 7.07
N ASP A 33 -8.58 5.85 8.26
CA ASP A 33 -8.48 6.61 9.49
C ASP A 33 -7.09 6.40 10.10
N ARG A 34 -6.53 7.46 10.68
CA ARG A 34 -5.29 7.40 11.45
C ARG A 34 -5.46 8.19 12.73
N ASP A 35 -4.78 7.77 13.79
CA ASP A 35 -4.78 8.41 15.11
C ASP A 35 -3.58 9.33 15.33
N TRP A 36 -2.87 9.65 14.24
CA TRP A 36 -1.70 10.51 14.23
C TRP A 36 -1.82 11.58 13.14
N GLU A 37 -1.05 12.66 13.30
CA GLU A 37 -1.02 13.79 12.38
C GLU A 37 0.36 13.91 11.74
N TYR A 38 0.42 14.38 10.50
CA TYR A 38 1.70 14.75 9.90
C TYR A 38 2.28 15.97 10.62
N PRO A 39 3.61 16.02 10.82
CA PRO A 39 4.26 17.25 11.26
C PRO A 39 3.94 18.40 10.31
N ALA A 40 3.58 19.57 10.86
CA ALA A 40 3.25 20.75 10.04
C ALA A 40 4.38 21.20 9.10
N GLU A 41 5.63 20.97 9.51
CA GLU A 41 6.84 21.32 8.75
C GLU A 41 7.17 20.28 7.66
N PHE A 42 6.70 19.04 7.80
CA PHE A 42 6.99 17.92 6.92
C PHE A 42 5.70 17.12 6.66
N PRO A 43 4.81 17.60 5.77
CA PRO A 43 3.45 17.07 5.60
C PRO A 43 3.39 15.66 4.96
N PHE A 44 4.52 14.98 4.79
CA PHE A 44 4.65 13.65 4.22
C PHE A 44 5.54 12.72 5.05
N ASP A 45 5.97 13.15 6.25
CA ASP A 45 6.81 12.33 7.12
C ASP A 45 5.95 11.60 8.14
N ALA A 46 5.48 10.40 7.76
CA ALA A 46 4.72 9.56 8.66
C ALA A 46 5.59 9.17 9.88
N PRO A 47 5.05 9.23 11.11
CA PRO A 47 5.80 8.89 12.29
C PRO A 47 6.20 7.41 12.28
N ALA A 48 7.32 7.09 12.92
CA ALA A 48 7.72 5.71 13.14
C ALA A 48 6.61 4.95 13.91
N GLY A 49 6.29 3.75 13.44
CA GLY A 49 5.23 2.90 13.99
C GLY A 49 3.82 3.32 13.59
N TRP A 50 3.66 4.14 12.54
CA TRP A 50 2.34 4.55 12.04
C TRP A 50 1.40 3.36 11.84
N MET A 51 0.11 3.65 11.99
CA MET A 51 -0.97 2.70 11.75
C MET A 51 -2.13 3.43 11.07
N TRP A 52 -2.70 2.77 10.06
CA TRP A 52 -3.94 3.18 9.42
C TRP A 52 -5.03 2.15 9.74
N ARG A 53 -6.18 2.59 10.21
CA ARG A 53 -7.41 1.78 10.23
C ARG A 53 -8.09 1.93 8.87
N VAL A 54 -8.11 0.85 8.12
CA VAL A 54 -8.61 0.80 6.75
C VAL A 54 -9.90 0.01 6.72
N THR A 55 -10.94 0.56 6.10
CA THR A 55 -12.23 -0.10 5.87
C THR A 55 -12.50 -0.20 4.38
N ILE A 56 -12.79 -1.41 3.91
CA ILE A 56 -13.14 -1.72 2.52
C ILE A 56 -14.48 -2.47 2.48
N GLU A 57 -15.22 -2.35 1.38
CA GLU A 57 -16.34 -3.25 1.07
C GLU A 57 -15.87 -4.71 0.98
N ASP A 58 -16.66 -5.64 1.49
CA ASP A 58 -16.39 -7.07 1.35
C ASP A 58 -16.78 -7.54 -0.06
N PRO A 59 -15.82 -7.96 -0.92
CA PRO A 59 -16.14 -8.39 -2.28
C PRO A 59 -16.97 -9.68 -2.33
N THR A 60 -17.10 -10.39 -1.21
CA THR A 60 -17.84 -11.66 -1.12
C THR A 60 -19.24 -11.50 -0.53
N ARG A 61 -19.56 -10.34 0.04
CA ARG A 61 -20.82 -10.11 0.78
C ARG A 61 -21.33 -8.69 0.55
N ASP A 62 -22.46 -8.61 -0.14
CA ASP A 62 -23.10 -7.34 -0.47
C ASP A 62 -23.48 -6.53 0.79
N GLY A 63 -23.08 -5.26 0.82
CA GLY A 63 -23.32 -4.34 1.93
C GLY A 63 -22.51 -4.59 3.21
N GLU A 64 -21.62 -5.59 3.23
CA GLU A 64 -20.69 -5.81 4.36
C GLU A 64 -19.34 -5.12 4.14
N THR A 65 -18.61 -4.88 5.24
CA THR A 65 -17.30 -4.23 5.22
C THR A 65 -16.28 -4.99 6.05
N ILE A 66 -15.01 -4.87 5.65
CA ILE A 66 -13.85 -5.42 6.35
C ILE A 66 -13.00 -4.27 6.85
N THR A 67 -12.77 -4.20 8.16
CA THR A 67 -11.85 -3.24 8.78
C THR A 67 -10.60 -3.93 9.30
N LYS A 68 -9.42 -3.39 8.99
CA LYS A 68 -8.12 -3.86 9.51
C LYS A 68 -7.20 -2.71 9.89
N GLU A 69 -6.28 -2.97 10.80
CA GLU A 69 -5.11 -2.12 11.01
C GLU A 69 -4.03 -2.49 10.00
N ILE A 70 -3.61 -1.51 9.20
CA ILE A 70 -2.54 -1.61 8.23
C ILE A 70 -1.34 -0.84 8.75
N ARG A 71 -0.18 -1.49 8.72
CA ARG A 71 1.12 -0.93 9.08
C ARG A 71 2.13 -1.20 7.97
N HIS A 72 3.31 -0.62 8.09
CA HIS A 72 4.42 -0.86 7.16
C HIS A 72 4.66 -2.35 6.87
N LYS A 73 4.67 -3.21 7.90
CA LYS A 73 4.90 -4.66 7.74
C LYS A 73 3.87 -5.35 6.83
N ASP A 74 2.63 -4.87 6.85
CA ASP A 74 1.52 -5.46 6.09
C ASP A 74 1.64 -5.07 4.61
N LEU A 75 2.01 -3.81 4.34
CA LEU A 75 2.38 -3.36 2.99
C LEU A 75 3.60 -4.11 2.46
N MET A 76 4.64 -4.29 3.27
CA MET A 76 5.82 -5.06 2.86
C MET A 76 5.50 -6.53 2.60
N ALA A 77 4.53 -7.12 3.31
CA ALA A 77 4.04 -8.46 2.99
C ALA A 77 3.29 -8.49 1.66
N ALA A 78 2.45 -7.49 1.38
CA ALA A 78 1.75 -7.32 0.11
C ALA A 78 2.72 -7.13 -1.06
N PHE A 79 3.71 -6.24 -0.96
CA PHE A 79 4.75 -6.05 -1.98
C PHE A 79 5.49 -7.36 -2.29
N ARG A 80 5.88 -8.12 -1.26
CA ARG A 80 6.52 -9.44 -1.44
C ARG A 80 5.61 -10.40 -2.19
N LYS A 81 4.34 -10.50 -1.76
CA LYS A 81 3.35 -11.35 -2.40
C LYS A 81 3.18 -11.01 -3.88
N ILE A 82 2.93 -9.74 -4.20
CA ILE A 82 2.70 -9.26 -5.57
C ILE A 82 3.94 -9.46 -6.45
N SER A 83 5.13 -9.19 -5.92
CA SER A 83 6.40 -9.39 -6.66
C SER A 83 6.72 -10.86 -6.97
N GLY A 84 6.02 -11.79 -6.31
CA GLY A 84 6.15 -13.22 -6.46
C GLY A 84 5.79 -13.72 -7.87
N LYS A 85 6.35 -14.89 -8.22
CA LYS A 85 6.05 -15.52 -9.51
C LYS A 85 4.61 -16.00 -9.59
N ASP A 86 4.07 -16.48 -8.46
CA ASP A 86 2.77 -17.17 -8.39
C ASP A 86 1.59 -16.22 -8.16
N PHE A 87 1.83 -14.93 -7.95
CA PHE A 87 0.76 -13.93 -7.83
C PHE A 87 0.43 -13.33 -9.19
N GLU A 88 -0.84 -13.30 -9.59
CA GLU A 88 -1.23 -12.72 -10.88
C GLU A 88 -1.38 -11.20 -10.77
N ALA A 89 -0.55 -10.45 -11.50
CA ALA A 89 -0.54 -8.99 -11.51
C ALA A 89 0.16 -8.45 -12.76
N ARG A 90 -0.18 -7.22 -13.16
CA ARG A 90 0.47 -6.53 -14.28
C ARG A 90 1.98 -6.43 -14.06
N ALA A 91 2.75 -6.57 -15.14
CA ALA A 91 4.22 -6.59 -15.05
C ALA A 91 4.81 -5.30 -14.45
N SER A 92 4.19 -4.15 -14.71
CA SER A 92 4.56 -2.86 -14.11
C SER A 92 4.40 -2.88 -12.60
N LEU A 93 3.24 -3.29 -12.07
CA LEU A 93 2.98 -3.41 -10.63
C LEU A 93 3.98 -4.36 -9.96
N LYS A 94 4.26 -5.52 -10.57
CA LYS A 94 5.29 -6.45 -10.07
C LYS A 94 6.67 -5.80 -10.00
N LYS A 95 7.03 -4.99 -11.00
CA LYS A 95 8.28 -4.22 -11.02
C LYS A 95 8.28 -3.19 -9.88
N GLN A 96 7.21 -2.41 -9.70
CA GLN A 96 7.14 -1.41 -8.64
C GLN A 96 7.23 -2.05 -7.24
N CYS A 97 6.50 -3.15 -7.02
CA CYS A 97 6.59 -3.90 -5.76
C CYS A 97 8.00 -4.44 -5.51
N ARG A 98 8.73 -4.86 -6.56
CA ARG A 98 10.13 -5.26 -6.43
C ARG A 98 11.04 -4.09 -6.10
N ASN A 99 10.80 -2.93 -6.71
CA ASN A 99 11.55 -1.71 -6.42
C ASN A 99 11.36 -1.30 -4.95
N MET A 100 10.13 -1.34 -4.43
CA MET A 100 9.86 -1.12 -2.99
C MET A 100 10.68 -2.05 -2.07
N LEU A 101 11.02 -3.25 -2.51
CA LEU A 101 11.78 -4.23 -1.72
C LEU A 101 13.30 -4.10 -1.86
N LEU A 102 13.80 -3.57 -2.99
CA LEU A 102 15.22 -3.65 -3.36
C LEU A 102 15.87 -2.29 -3.63
N ASN A 103 15.12 -1.35 -4.19
CA ASN A 103 15.56 0.02 -4.46
C ASN A 103 14.35 0.97 -4.55
N VAL A 104 13.94 1.53 -3.41
CA VAL A 104 12.75 2.40 -3.32
C VAL A 104 12.86 3.67 -4.17
N ASP A 105 14.08 4.14 -4.45
CA ASP A 105 14.31 5.33 -5.29
C ASP A 105 13.90 5.11 -6.76
N GLU A 106 13.74 3.85 -7.19
CA GLU A 106 13.22 3.49 -8.50
C GLU A 106 11.72 3.14 -8.49
N ALA A 107 11.07 3.18 -7.32
CA ALA A 107 9.64 2.91 -7.22
C ALA A 107 8.85 4.16 -7.60
N ASP A 108 7.88 3.98 -8.50
CA ASP A 108 7.00 5.01 -9.00
C ASP A 108 5.60 4.39 -9.14
N MET A 109 4.86 4.37 -8.02
CA MET A 109 3.50 3.84 -7.98
C MET A 109 2.50 4.97 -8.22
N ASP A 110 1.60 4.74 -9.16
CA ASP A 110 0.41 5.58 -9.31
C ASP A 110 -0.69 5.15 -8.32
N ALA A 111 -1.81 5.88 -8.33
CA ALA A 111 -2.95 5.54 -7.49
C ALA A 111 -3.47 4.11 -7.72
N VAL A 112 -3.41 3.60 -8.96
CA VAL A 112 -3.92 2.25 -9.31
C VAL A 112 -3.01 1.17 -8.72
N ASP A 113 -1.69 1.37 -8.75
CA ASP A 113 -0.75 0.49 -8.08
C ASP A 113 -0.92 0.52 -6.56
N ALA A 114 -1.11 1.71 -5.97
CA ALA A 114 -1.34 1.86 -4.55
C ALA A 114 -2.62 1.15 -4.07
N ASP A 115 -3.71 1.29 -4.83
CA ASP A 115 -4.97 0.58 -4.59
C ASP A 115 -4.77 -0.94 -4.62
N ALA A 116 -4.18 -1.47 -5.69
CA ALA A 116 -3.93 -2.91 -5.83
C ALA A 116 -3.09 -3.46 -4.67
N VAL A 117 -2.06 -2.74 -4.23
CA VAL A 117 -1.25 -3.13 -3.07
C VAL A 117 -2.09 -3.14 -1.79
N LEU A 118 -2.90 -2.10 -1.56
CA LEU A 118 -3.71 -2.02 -0.35
C LEU A 118 -4.80 -3.10 -0.35
N GLN A 119 -5.41 -3.41 -1.49
CA GLN A 119 -6.32 -4.54 -1.63
C GLN A 119 -5.64 -5.85 -1.23
N VAL A 120 -4.41 -6.10 -1.70
CA VAL A 120 -3.67 -7.31 -1.30
C VAL A 120 -3.33 -7.31 0.20
N ALA A 121 -3.03 -6.16 0.79
CA ALA A 121 -2.82 -6.07 2.24
C ALA A 121 -4.10 -6.33 3.04
N MET A 122 -5.24 -5.85 2.53
CA MET A 122 -6.56 -5.96 3.18
C MET A 122 -7.21 -7.32 2.99
N LEU A 123 -7.22 -7.83 1.77
CA LEU A 123 -8.01 -8.99 1.33
C LEU A 123 -7.14 -10.21 1.02
N GLY A 124 -5.84 -10.00 0.85
CA GLY A 124 -4.93 -11.03 0.36
C GLY A 124 -4.95 -11.19 -1.15
N ASP A 125 -5.80 -10.48 -1.89
CA ASP A 125 -5.85 -10.51 -3.35
C ASP A 125 -6.33 -9.17 -3.91
N ILE A 126 -6.23 -8.99 -5.24
CA ILE A 126 -6.84 -7.86 -5.95
C ILE A 126 -8.27 -8.30 -6.32
N ALA A 127 -9.27 -7.76 -5.62
CA ALA A 127 -10.67 -8.16 -5.76
C ALA A 127 -11.48 -7.16 -6.61
N PHE A 128 -11.08 -5.90 -6.63
CA PHE A 128 -11.70 -4.82 -7.37
C PHE A 128 -10.73 -4.32 -8.47
N GLY A 129 -11.23 -4.05 -9.67
CA GLY A 129 -10.41 -3.63 -10.82
C GLY A 129 -11.20 -3.45 -12.10
#